data_AF-A0A958CRB0-F1
#
_entry.id   AF-A0A958CRB0-F1
#
_cell.length_a   1.000
_cell.length_b   1.000
_cell.length_c   1.000
_cell.angle_alpha   90.00
_cell.angle_beta   90.00
_cell.angle_gamma   90.00
#
_symmetry.space_group_name_H-M   'P 1'
#
loop_
_entity.id
_entity.type
_entity.pdbx_description
1 polymer ?
#
loop_
_entity_poly.entity_id
_entity_poly.type
_entity_poly.pdbx_seq_one_letter_code
_entity_poly.pdbx_strand_id
1 'polypeptide(L)'
;MNTGTHTFRVAGQAAVLLLLLVSTLLPARVAKAAAPDLLPPCGQPPAAGNWTINASCDLTSPVIAPQNVTITNNATVTIPGGRWLNVDFRNRYLRILPGSALLIQPGARAYSFRLGHTFLNNTDGTFGYYLKRVNGGVMESYNATFAFYPASTIKVLQHLHAMRAVDAGSVTLLGTNLNVCSGGTNCTDNANTVALCGGAMVVENLQTALTNMMRPSNNQSTNAVQELFGGGTPSIGRAAMNTTASAVVGMSASTALQHKFACGNVSNNPYNTLTLADAGRLYEQAMTNDAVLPEPTRTTFVQIMLNDTNDNSLVTAINAIIDQEAALFEMPAANVQAVKNGMQFAHKAGNIGTAYESDAGWFSLPVNGGADTRQYVFAHFVDGATVNTLPSFDARTSELLRTAIRESLPLY
;
A
#
# COMPACT_ATOMS: atom_id res chain seq x y z
N MET A 1 6.81 -15.75 28.62
CA MET A 1 6.68 -14.60 27.71
C MET A 1 6.29 -13.40 28.55
N ASN A 2 7.19 -12.42 28.67
CA ASN A 2 7.01 -11.28 29.57
C ASN A 2 6.39 -10.13 28.76
N THR A 3 5.09 -9.87 28.92
CA THR A 3 4.39 -8.75 28.27
C THR A 3 4.55 -7.50 29.14
N GLY A 4 5.70 -6.84 29.02
CA GLY A 4 5.98 -5.60 29.74
C GLY A 4 5.29 -4.40 29.08
N THR A 5 4.51 -3.66 29.86
CA THR A 5 4.04 -2.32 29.49
C THR A 5 5.19 -1.34 29.68
N HIS A 6 5.61 -0.66 28.61
CA HIS A 6 6.64 0.38 28.70
C HIS A 6 6.00 1.75 28.93
N THR A 7 6.17 2.29 30.14
CA THR A 7 5.77 3.66 30.47
C THR A 7 7.01 4.55 30.49
N PHE A 8 7.08 5.51 29.57
CA PHE A 8 8.11 6.56 29.60
C PHE A 8 7.62 7.69 30.51
N ARG A 9 8.20 7.80 31.71
CA ARG A 9 8.06 8.99 32.57
C ARG A 9 9.39 9.74 32.56
N VAL A 10 9.38 10.98 32.08
CA VAL A 10 10.54 11.87 32.17
C VAL A 10 10.62 12.40 33.60
N ALA A 11 11.57 11.89 34.38
CA ALA A 11 11.85 12.38 35.73
C ALA A 11 12.78 13.61 35.65
N GLY A 12 12.23 14.80 35.89
CA GLY A 12 13.04 16.00 36.09
C GLY A 12 13.61 16.04 37.51
N GLN A 13 14.93 15.99 37.65
CA GLN A 13 15.64 16.40 38.87
C GLN A 13 16.17 17.83 38.68
N ALA A 14 15.83 18.74 39.61
CA ALA A 14 16.77 19.61 40.32
C ALA A 14 16.06 20.57 41.32
N ALA A 15 16.61 20.58 42.54
CA ALA A 15 16.70 21.67 43.52
C ALA A 15 15.45 22.21 44.26
N VAL A 16 15.32 21.72 45.51
CA VAL A 16 15.17 22.47 46.78
C VAL A 16 14.65 23.92 46.69
N LEU A 17 13.43 24.15 47.20
CA LEU A 17 13.08 25.43 47.83
C LEU A 17 12.07 25.23 48.97
N LEU A 18 12.59 25.44 50.18
CA LEU A 18 12.00 25.91 51.43
C LEU A 18 10.46 25.97 51.58
N LEU A 19 9.96 25.18 52.54
CA LEU A 19 8.66 25.33 53.18
C LEU A 19 8.58 26.65 53.97
N LEU A 20 7.57 27.48 53.73
CA LEU A 20 7.05 28.44 54.70
C LEU A 20 5.55 28.70 54.45
N LEU A 21 4.72 28.32 55.42
CA LEU A 21 3.30 28.61 55.51
C LEU A 21 3.06 30.10 55.75
N VAL A 22 2.11 30.71 55.02
CA VAL A 22 1.19 31.73 55.57
C VAL A 22 -0.17 31.60 54.88
N SER A 23 -1.20 31.33 55.68
CA SER A 23 -2.62 31.39 55.30
C SER A 23 -3.14 32.81 55.42
N THR A 24 -3.79 33.35 54.39
CA THR A 24 -4.81 34.40 54.54
C THR A 24 -5.93 34.21 53.53
N LEU A 25 -7.14 34.03 54.06
CA LEU A 25 -8.43 34.00 53.39
C LEU A 25 -8.77 35.37 52.78
N LEU A 26 -9.26 35.39 51.53
CA LEU A 26 -10.13 36.43 50.96
C LEU A 26 -10.99 35.80 49.83
N PRO A 27 -12.31 36.05 49.77
CA PRO A 27 -13.18 35.48 48.74
C PRO A 27 -13.16 36.36 47.47
N ALA A 28 -12.77 35.77 46.34
CA ALA A 28 -12.88 36.42 45.03
C ALA A 28 -14.00 35.77 44.20
N ARG A 29 -14.78 36.65 43.57
CA ARG A 29 -16.03 36.40 42.83
C ARG A 29 -15.90 35.29 41.77
N VAL A 30 -16.86 34.37 41.79
CA VAL A 30 -17.08 33.40 40.71
C VAL A 30 -17.66 34.13 39.50
N ALA A 31 -16.82 34.39 38.50
CA ALA A 31 -17.30 34.61 37.14
C ALA A 31 -17.67 33.25 36.54
N LYS A 32 -18.90 33.15 36.02
CA LYS A 32 -19.41 31.95 35.33
C LYS A 32 -18.62 31.76 34.04
N ALA A 33 -17.64 30.87 34.06
CA ALA A 33 -16.89 30.48 32.87
C ALA A 33 -17.86 29.90 31.84
N ALA A 34 -17.71 30.32 30.58
CA ALA A 34 -18.34 29.67 29.45
C ALA A 34 -17.97 28.18 29.46
N ALA A 35 -18.92 27.31 29.10
CA ALA A 35 -18.68 25.88 28.99
C ALA A 35 -17.46 25.68 28.08
N PRO A 36 -16.43 24.91 28.50
CA PRO A 36 -15.30 24.63 27.62
C PRO A 36 -15.85 23.90 26.41
N ASP A 37 -15.60 24.45 25.22
CA ASP A 37 -15.73 23.71 23.97
C ASP A 37 -15.10 22.34 24.18
N LEU A 38 -15.89 21.28 24.01
CA LEU A 38 -15.44 19.90 24.11
C LEU A 38 -14.28 19.74 23.13
N LEU A 39 -13.06 19.77 23.65
CA LEU A 39 -11.87 19.63 22.84
C LEU A 39 -11.97 18.31 22.08
N PRO A 40 -11.65 18.32 20.78
CA PRO A 40 -11.84 17.15 19.94
C PRO A 40 -11.06 15.96 20.54
N PRO A 41 -11.67 14.78 20.59
CA PRO A 41 -10.99 13.58 21.07
C PRO A 41 -9.72 13.33 20.25
N CYS A 42 -8.73 12.67 20.85
CA CYS A 42 -7.41 12.47 20.24
C CYS A 42 -7.39 11.67 18.92
N GLY A 43 -8.53 11.22 18.41
CA GLY A 43 -8.67 10.67 17.07
C GLY A 43 -8.75 11.71 15.95
N GLN A 44 -8.85 13.01 16.25
CA GLN A 44 -8.92 14.07 15.24
C GLN A 44 -7.81 15.10 15.45
N PRO A 45 -6.62 14.93 14.83
CA PRO A 45 -5.62 15.99 14.81
C PRO A 45 -6.21 17.24 14.12
N PRO A 46 -5.69 18.43 14.42
CA PRO A 46 -6.11 19.62 13.69
C PRO A 46 -5.84 19.47 12.19
N ALA A 47 -6.61 20.13 11.33
CA ALA A 47 -6.38 20.07 9.88
C ALA A 47 -4.99 20.59 9.48
N ALA A 48 -4.43 21.51 10.25
CA ALA A 48 -3.07 22.03 10.11
C ALA A 48 -2.53 22.54 11.46
N GLY A 49 -1.21 22.79 11.55
CA GLY A 49 -0.58 23.38 12.73
C GLY A 49 -0.20 22.37 13.82
N ASN A 50 0.35 22.85 14.93
CA ASN A 50 0.77 22.00 16.05
C ASN A 50 -0.42 21.33 16.71
N TRP A 51 -0.27 20.05 17.07
CA TRP A 51 -1.27 19.31 17.81
C TRP A 51 -0.95 19.32 19.31
N THR A 52 -1.73 20.06 20.09
CA THR A 52 -1.58 20.12 21.56
C THR A 52 -2.67 19.29 22.21
N ILE A 53 -2.27 18.28 22.97
CA ILE A 53 -3.17 17.38 23.71
C ILE A 53 -3.08 17.72 25.19
N ASN A 54 -4.13 18.28 25.75
CA ASN A 54 -4.20 18.80 27.12
C ASN A 54 -5.20 18.05 28.03
N ALA A 55 -5.80 16.96 27.51
CA ALA A 55 -6.68 16.06 28.24
C ALA A 55 -6.32 14.61 27.89
N SER A 56 -6.39 13.72 28.87
CA SER A 56 -6.11 12.29 28.67
C SER A 56 -7.10 11.66 27.70
N CYS A 57 -6.63 10.76 26.85
CA CYS A 57 -7.40 10.21 25.75
C CYS A 57 -6.73 8.97 25.14
N ASP A 58 -7.54 8.19 24.41
CA ASP A 58 -7.07 7.08 23.59
C ASP A 58 -7.21 7.43 22.11
N LEU A 59 -6.24 7.01 21.28
CA LEU A 59 -6.39 7.10 19.83
C LEU A 59 -7.47 6.13 19.34
N THR A 60 -8.54 6.68 18.78
CA THR A 60 -9.67 5.90 18.24
C THR A 60 -9.44 5.42 16.80
N SER A 61 -8.44 5.99 16.11
CA SER A 61 -8.00 5.65 14.76
C SER A 61 -6.48 5.82 14.66
N PRO A 62 -5.83 5.28 13.62
CA PRO A 62 -4.47 5.68 13.30
C PRO A 62 -4.43 7.16 12.90
N VAL A 63 -3.42 7.89 13.39
CA VAL A 63 -3.34 9.35 13.23
C VAL A 63 -1.99 9.76 12.66
N ILE A 64 -2.00 10.63 11.66
CA ILE A 64 -0.83 11.37 11.20
C ILE A 64 -0.89 12.78 11.80
N ALA A 65 0.14 13.15 12.55
CA ALA A 65 0.26 14.50 13.09
C ALA A 65 0.63 15.47 11.96
N PRO A 66 -0.13 16.57 11.75
CA PRO A 66 0.15 17.55 10.70
C PRO A 66 1.44 18.34 10.98
N GLN A 67 1.81 18.56 12.25
CA GLN A 67 3.03 19.26 12.69
C GLN A 67 3.51 18.66 14.04
N ASN A 68 4.18 19.46 14.89
CA ASN A 68 4.65 19.01 16.20
C ASN A 68 3.49 18.55 17.09
N VAL A 69 3.72 17.50 17.87
CA VAL A 69 2.78 17.01 18.87
C VAL A 69 3.30 17.39 20.25
N THR A 70 2.46 18.01 21.08
CA THR A 70 2.76 18.28 22.49
C THR A 70 1.69 17.68 23.38
N ILE A 71 2.08 16.83 24.33
CA ILE A 71 1.21 16.33 25.40
C ILE A 71 1.47 17.17 26.66
N THR A 72 0.42 17.76 27.23
CA THR A 72 0.50 18.72 28.33
C THR A 72 -0.59 18.49 29.39
N ASN A 73 -0.59 19.29 30.46
CA ASN A 73 -1.63 19.35 31.48
C ASN A 73 -1.93 17.99 32.15
N ASN A 74 -0.88 17.24 32.49
CA ASN A 74 -0.99 15.89 33.05
C ASN A 74 -1.78 14.90 32.17
N ALA A 75 -1.98 15.19 30.89
CA ALA A 75 -2.66 14.31 29.96
C ALA A 75 -1.84 13.05 29.68
N THR A 76 -2.53 11.92 29.57
CA THR A 76 -1.98 10.68 29.04
C THR A 76 -2.61 10.40 27.68
N VAL A 77 -1.80 10.30 26.64
CA VAL A 77 -2.22 9.79 25.33
C VAL A 77 -1.93 8.31 25.29
N THR A 78 -2.96 7.48 25.16
CA THR A 78 -2.81 6.05 24.91
C THR A 78 -2.90 5.79 23.41
N ILE A 79 -1.96 4.99 22.90
CA ILE A 79 -2.06 4.37 21.58
C ILE A 79 -2.46 2.91 21.81
N PRO A 80 -3.73 2.53 21.56
CA PRO A 80 -4.17 1.14 21.70
C PRO A 80 -3.50 0.22 20.69
N GLY A 81 -3.46 -1.08 20.97
CA GLY A 81 -2.95 -2.09 20.04
C GLY A 81 -3.63 -1.99 18.66
N GLY A 82 -2.85 -2.09 17.58
CA GLY A 82 -3.34 -1.93 16.21
C GLY A 82 -3.56 -0.47 15.78
N ARG A 83 -3.24 0.52 16.62
CA ARG A 83 -3.23 1.95 16.27
C ARG A 83 -1.81 2.49 16.16
N TRP A 84 -1.67 3.63 15.49
CA TRP A 84 -0.39 4.31 15.39
C TRP A 84 -0.52 5.83 15.42
N LEU A 85 0.51 6.47 15.98
CA LEU A 85 0.76 7.90 15.91
C LEU A 85 1.98 8.13 15.00
N ASN A 86 1.76 8.74 13.85
CA ASN A 86 2.82 9.11 12.93
C ASN A 86 3.22 10.58 13.15
N VAL A 87 4.47 10.82 13.52
CA VAL A 87 5.07 12.15 13.62
C VAL A 87 6.33 12.16 12.76
N ASP A 88 6.44 13.09 11.81
CA ASP A 88 7.65 13.25 10.99
C ASP A 88 8.84 13.75 11.84
N PHE A 89 9.53 12.85 12.52
CA PHE A 89 10.61 13.16 13.46
C PHE A 89 11.86 13.77 12.79
N ARG A 90 11.90 13.88 11.44
CA ARG A 90 12.95 14.63 10.74
C ARG A 90 12.77 16.13 10.88
N ASN A 91 11.52 16.58 10.84
CA ASN A 91 11.18 18.00 10.81
C ASN A 91 10.35 18.43 12.02
N ARG A 92 9.86 17.48 12.82
CA ARG A 92 8.91 17.68 13.91
C ARG A 92 9.32 16.91 15.16
N TYR A 93 8.65 17.20 16.27
CA TYR A 93 8.87 16.50 17.52
C TYR A 93 7.55 16.04 18.16
N LEU A 94 7.67 15.01 19.00
CA LEU A 94 6.68 14.63 20.00
C LEU A 94 7.24 15.03 21.36
N ARG A 95 6.66 16.06 21.97
CA ARG A 95 7.09 16.58 23.27
C ARG A 95 6.09 16.18 24.34
N ILE A 96 6.57 15.52 25.39
CA ILE A 96 5.78 15.14 26.56
C ILE A 96 6.20 16.07 27.69
N LEU A 97 5.31 16.96 28.13
CA LEU A 97 5.59 17.90 29.22
C LEU A 97 5.50 17.23 30.60
N PRO A 98 6.06 17.84 31.66
CA PRO A 98 6.02 17.27 33.00
C PRO A 98 4.61 16.89 33.44
N GLY A 99 4.48 15.68 34.01
CA GLY A 99 3.21 15.11 34.47
C GLY A 99 2.35 14.47 33.38
N SER A 100 2.66 14.70 32.10
CA SER A 100 2.01 14.03 30.97
C SER A 100 2.68 12.70 30.62
N ALA A 101 2.00 11.88 29.81
CA ALA A 101 2.51 10.59 29.36
C ALA A 101 2.06 10.24 27.94
N LEU A 102 2.88 9.43 27.27
CA LEU A 102 2.49 8.64 26.09
C LEU A 102 2.55 7.17 26.48
N LEU A 103 1.42 6.48 26.42
CA LEU A 103 1.30 5.06 26.69
C LEU A 103 1.14 4.31 25.37
N ILE A 104 2.14 3.51 24.99
CA ILE A 104 2.10 2.68 23.79
C ILE A 104 1.78 1.24 24.23
N GLN A 105 0.57 0.77 23.92
CA GLN A 105 0.16 -0.60 24.28
C GLN A 105 0.80 -1.63 23.34
N PRO A 106 0.85 -2.93 23.73
CA PRO A 106 1.34 -3.98 22.85
C PRO A 106 0.66 -3.96 21.47
N GLY A 107 1.46 -4.01 20.40
CA GLY A 107 0.98 -3.92 19.02
C GLY A 107 0.66 -2.49 18.53
N ALA A 108 0.88 -1.46 19.34
CA ALA A 108 0.78 -0.06 18.96
C ALA A 108 2.14 0.50 18.51
N ARG A 109 2.14 1.63 17.77
CA ARG A 109 3.38 2.27 17.31
C ARG A 109 3.32 3.80 17.39
N ALA A 110 4.42 4.43 17.80
CA ALA A 110 4.67 5.85 17.60
C ALA A 110 5.96 5.99 16.80
N TYR A 111 5.89 6.52 15.58
CA TYR A 111 7.03 6.52 14.66
C TYR A 111 6.93 7.62 13.61
N SER A 112 8.02 7.84 12.86
CA SER A 112 8.05 8.70 11.70
C SER A 112 7.90 7.85 10.44
N PHE A 113 6.73 7.90 9.81
CA PHE A 113 6.53 7.28 8.50
C PHE A 113 6.73 8.33 7.41
N ARG A 114 7.85 8.20 6.71
CA ARG A 114 8.26 9.10 5.61
C ARG A 114 7.21 9.16 4.51
N LEU A 115 6.60 8.03 4.15
CA LEU A 115 5.67 7.96 3.03
C LEU A 115 4.34 8.66 3.27
N GLY A 116 3.77 8.58 4.48
CA GLY A 116 2.56 9.33 4.82
C GLY A 116 2.79 10.84 4.64
N HIS A 117 3.96 11.32 5.04
CA HIS A 117 4.38 12.71 4.82
C HIS A 117 4.65 13.02 3.33
N THR A 118 5.31 12.11 2.61
CA THR A 118 5.53 12.23 1.16
C THR A 118 4.21 12.38 0.42
N PHE A 119 3.18 11.62 0.76
CA PHE A 119 1.86 11.76 0.14
C PHE A 119 1.15 13.06 0.53
N LEU A 120 1.03 13.34 1.82
CA LEU A 120 0.25 14.49 2.34
C LEU A 120 0.72 15.86 1.80
N ASN A 121 2.01 16.01 1.49
CA ASN A 121 2.57 17.30 1.10
C ASN A 121 2.70 17.51 -0.41
N ASN A 122 2.41 16.49 -1.22
CA ASN A 122 2.74 16.50 -2.64
C ASN A 122 1.55 16.14 -3.54
N THR A 123 0.37 15.90 -2.98
CA THR A 123 -0.85 15.76 -3.78
C THR A 123 -2.08 16.30 -3.07
N ASP A 124 -3.03 16.81 -3.84
CA ASP A 124 -4.37 17.19 -3.38
C ASP A 124 -5.43 16.09 -3.62
N GLY A 125 -5.05 14.98 -4.27
CA GLY A 125 -5.91 13.82 -4.49
C GLY A 125 -6.10 12.96 -3.24
N THR A 126 -7.01 12.00 -3.34
CA THR A 126 -7.10 10.94 -2.32
C THR A 126 -5.96 9.96 -2.52
N PHE A 127 -5.26 9.59 -1.47
CA PHE A 127 -4.18 8.60 -1.57
C PHE A 127 -4.33 7.48 -0.54
N GLY A 128 -3.60 6.40 -0.75
CA GLY A 128 -3.51 5.29 0.18
C GLY A 128 -2.23 4.50 0.02
N TYR A 129 -1.91 3.74 1.05
CA TYR A 129 -0.83 2.75 1.02
C TYR A 129 -1.17 1.54 1.89
N TYR A 130 -0.58 0.41 1.58
CA TYR A 130 -0.80 -0.86 2.24
C TYR A 130 0.50 -1.67 2.22
N LEU A 131 0.93 -2.15 3.38
CA LEU A 131 2.02 -3.11 3.51
C LEU A 131 1.58 -4.17 4.51
N LYS A 132 1.63 -5.44 4.10
CA LYS A 132 1.29 -6.57 4.94
C LYS A 132 2.38 -7.64 4.82
N ARG A 133 2.74 -8.24 5.95
CA ARG A 133 3.54 -9.47 5.97
C ARG A 133 2.66 -10.64 5.56
N VAL A 134 3.10 -11.41 4.56
CA VAL A 134 2.41 -12.62 4.10
C VAL A 134 2.22 -13.60 5.25
N ASN A 135 1.02 -14.16 5.40
CA ASN A 135 0.60 -15.00 6.54
C ASN A 135 0.72 -14.32 7.91
N GLY A 136 0.89 -12.99 7.93
CA GLY A 136 1.03 -12.18 9.13
C GLY A 136 0.02 -11.03 9.19
N GLY A 137 0.29 -10.08 10.08
CA GLY A 137 -0.52 -8.86 10.23
C GLY A 137 -0.23 -7.79 9.18
N VAL A 138 -1.18 -6.89 9.01
CA VAL A 138 -0.97 -5.63 8.29
C VAL A 138 0.05 -4.81 9.08
N MET A 139 1.13 -4.40 8.42
CA MET A 139 2.20 -3.63 9.03
C MET A 139 1.89 -2.14 8.98
N GLU A 140 1.37 -1.70 7.84
CA GLU A 140 1.05 -0.30 7.56
C GLU A 140 -0.14 -0.22 6.62
N SER A 141 -1.06 0.70 6.87
CA SER A 141 -2.19 0.94 5.99
C SER A 141 -2.79 2.32 6.19
N TYR A 142 -3.14 2.96 5.09
CA TYR A 142 -3.94 4.17 5.05
C TYR A 142 -4.89 4.09 3.84
N ASN A 143 -6.18 4.37 4.05
CA ASN A 143 -7.23 4.23 3.02
C ASN A 143 -7.24 2.86 2.31
N ALA A 144 -6.86 1.78 3.00
CA ALA A 144 -6.68 0.48 2.36
C ALA A 144 -7.98 -0.14 1.79
N THR A 145 -9.13 0.28 2.30
CA THR A 145 -10.46 -0.17 1.84
C THR A 145 -11.15 0.85 0.93
N PHE A 146 -10.50 1.97 0.61
CA PHE A 146 -11.04 2.94 -0.35
C PHE A 146 -11.05 2.32 -1.75
N ALA A 147 -12.18 2.44 -2.44
CA ALA A 147 -12.34 1.98 -3.81
C ALA A 147 -11.83 3.08 -4.76
N PHE A 148 -10.59 2.97 -5.20
CA PHE A 148 -9.97 3.90 -6.15
C PHE A 148 -10.05 3.37 -7.58
N TYR A 149 -9.83 4.25 -8.57
CA TYR A 149 -9.63 3.85 -9.95
C TYR A 149 -8.19 3.34 -10.16
N PRO A 150 -7.98 2.04 -10.44
CA PRO A 150 -6.64 1.43 -10.40
C PRO A 150 -5.83 1.60 -11.69
N ALA A 151 -6.41 2.21 -12.72
CA ALA A 151 -5.86 2.18 -14.07
C ALA A 151 -5.42 0.75 -14.44
N SER A 152 -4.13 0.55 -14.77
CA SER A 152 -3.59 -0.75 -15.17
C SER A 152 -3.22 -1.70 -14.02
N THR A 153 -3.24 -1.28 -12.76
CA THR A 153 -2.90 -2.17 -11.63
C THR A 153 -3.87 -3.34 -11.53
N ILE A 154 -5.16 -3.15 -11.85
CA ILE A 154 -6.17 -4.23 -11.88
C ILE A 154 -5.91 -5.30 -12.95
N LYS A 155 -4.99 -5.09 -13.90
CA LYS A 155 -4.62 -6.11 -14.89
C LYS A 155 -4.05 -7.38 -14.24
N VAL A 156 -3.53 -7.29 -13.02
CA VAL A 156 -3.10 -8.46 -12.25
C VAL A 156 -4.24 -9.45 -11.99
N LEU A 157 -5.50 -8.99 -11.87
CA LEU A 157 -6.66 -9.87 -11.76
C LEU A 157 -6.89 -10.67 -13.06
N GLN A 158 -6.72 -10.01 -14.21
CA GLN A 158 -6.86 -10.66 -15.52
C GLN A 158 -5.73 -11.65 -15.76
N HIS A 159 -4.51 -11.31 -15.34
CA HIS A 159 -3.35 -12.20 -15.37
C HIS A 159 -3.57 -13.44 -14.50
N LEU A 160 -4.01 -13.27 -13.25
CA LEU A 160 -4.30 -14.39 -12.35
C LEU A 160 -5.38 -15.30 -12.93
N HIS A 161 -6.48 -14.73 -13.46
CA HIS A 161 -7.53 -15.50 -14.11
C HIS A 161 -6.98 -16.34 -15.28
N ALA A 162 -6.17 -15.73 -16.14
CA ALA A 162 -5.58 -16.42 -17.28
C ALA A 162 -4.61 -17.54 -16.86
N MET A 163 -3.75 -17.28 -15.88
CA MET A 163 -2.80 -18.29 -15.39
C MET A 163 -3.51 -19.46 -14.68
N ARG A 164 -4.64 -19.23 -14.03
CA ARG A 164 -5.49 -20.31 -13.51
C ARG A 164 -6.12 -21.16 -14.61
N ALA A 165 -6.48 -20.56 -15.74
CA ALA A 165 -6.97 -21.30 -16.90
C ALA A 165 -5.86 -22.14 -17.57
N VAL A 166 -4.61 -21.62 -17.57
CA VAL A 166 -3.42 -22.39 -17.97
C VAL A 166 -3.21 -23.59 -17.05
N ASP A 167 -3.28 -23.37 -15.74
CA ASP A 167 -3.13 -24.43 -14.73
C ASP A 167 -4.17 -25.54 -14.90
N ALA A 168 -5.43 -25.15 -15.12
CA ALA A 168 -6.53 -26.08 -15.38
C ALA A 168 -6.46 -26.76 -16.77
N GLY A 169 -5.50 -26.41 -17.62
CA GLY A 169 -5.35 -26.95 -18.96
C GLY A 169 -6.44 -26.53 -19.96
N SER A 170 -7.25 -25.50 -19.64
CA SER A 170 -8.31 -25.02 -20.55
C SER A 170 -7.77 -24.10 -21.64
N VAL A 171 -6.60 -23.50 -21.41
CA VAL A 171 -5.80 -22.74 -22.39
C VAL A 171 -4.33 -23.09 -22.22
N THR A 172 -3.49 -22.74 -23.20
CA THR A 172 -2.03 -22.89 -23.07
C THR A 172 -1.34 -21.60 -23.49
N LEU A 173 -0.21 -21.31 -22.84
CA LEU A 173 0.55 -20.08 -23.08
C LEU A 173 0.97 -19.90 -24.55
N LEU A 174 1.36 -20.99 -25.21
CA LEU A 174 1.86 -20.96 -26.59
C LEU A 174 0.84 -21.40 -27.64
N GLY A 175 -0.15 -22.21 -27.26
CA GLY A 175 -1.15 -22.76 -28.20
C GLY A 175 -2.43 -21.94 -28.30
N THR A 176 -2.72 -21.06 -27.33
CA THR A 176 -3.91 -20.21 -27.36
C THR A 176 -3.58 -18.88 -28.03
N ASN A 177 -4.28 -18.55 -29.12
CA ASN A 177 -4.12 -17.33 -29.90
C ASN A 177 -5.25 -16.32 -29.64
N LEU A 178 -4.91 -15.04 -29.64
CA LEU A 178 -5.79 -13.91 -29.40
C LEU A 178 -5.69 -12.91 -30.55
N ASN A 179 -6.83 -12.38 -30.99
CA ASN A 179 -6.86 -11.25 -31.92
C ASN A 179 -6.73 -9.94 -31.14
N VAL A 180 -5.62 -9.24 -31.34
CA VAL A 180 -5.28 -7.99 -30.65
C VAL A 180 -5.37 -6.83 -31.63
N CYS A 181 -6.15 -5.80 -31.28
CA CYS A 181 -6.19 -4.59 -32.10
C CYS A 181 -4.80 -3.92 -32.15
N SER A 182 -4.36 -3.55 -33.35
CA SER A 182 -3.10 -2.81 -33.56
C SER A 182 -3.30 -1.45 -34.24
N GLY A 183 -4.42 -1.24 -34.95
CA GLY A 183 -4.75 0.03 -35.63
C GLY A 183 -5.63 0.99 -34.82
N GLY A 184 -6.15 0.57 -33.66
CA GLY A 184 -7.11 1.35 -32.88
C GLY A 184 -7.56 0.64 -31.60
N THR A 185 -8.65 1.14 -31.01
CA THR A 185 -9.27 0.53 -29.81
C THR A 185 -10.70 0.12 -30.13
N ASN A 186 -11.02 -1.15 -29.94
CA ASN A 186 -12.40 -1.63 -29.98
C ASN A 186 -13.07 -1.42 -28.63
N CYS A 187 -13.93 -0.39 -28.54
CA CYS A 187 -14.71 -0.08 -27.33
C CYS A 187 -16.11 -0.68 -27.29
N THR A 188 -16.43 -1.57 -28.21
CA THR A 188 -17.70 -2.30 -28.20
C THR A 188 -17.60 -3.54 -27.32
N ASP A 189 -18.76 -4.12 -26.98
CA ASP A 189 -18.84 -5.40 -26.28
C ASP A 189 -18.85 -6.60 -27.26
N ASN A 190 -18.25 -6.42 -28.43
CA ASN A 190 -18.06 -7.46 -29.44
C ASN A 190 -16.57 -7.84 -29.55
N ALA A 191 -16.33 -9.02 -30.10
CA ALA A 191 -15.00 -9.52 -30.41
C ALA A 191 -14.24 -8.59 -31.35
N ASN A 192 -12.92 -8.55 -31.19
CA ASN A 192 -12.04 -7.82 -32.08
C ASN A 192 -12.17 -8.33 -33.51
N THR A 193 -12.42 -7.39 -34.41
CA THR A 193 -12.42 -7.59 -35.87
C THR A 193 -11.59 -6.48 -36.49
N VAL A 194 -11.09 -6.69 -37.72
CA VAL A 194 -10.31 -5.68 -38.44
C VAL A 194 -11.05 -4.34 -38.49
N ALA A 195 -12.36 -4.37 -38.75
CA ALA A 195 -13.19 -3.15 -38.80
C ALA A 195 -13.27 -2.44 -37.43
N LEU A 196 -13.53 -3.19 -36.35
CA LEU A 196 -13.62 -2.61 -34.99
C LEU A 196 -12.27 -2.17 -34.43
N CYS A 197 -11.17 -2.71 -34.96
CA CYS A 197 -9.80 -2.37 -34.57
C CYS A 197 -9.17 -1.26 -35.43
N GLY A 198 -9.97 -0.47 -36.16
CA GLY A 198 -9.45 0.65 -36.95
C GLY A 198 -8.64 0.21 -38.18
N GLY A 199 -8.93 -0.98 -38.71
CA GLY A 199 -8.32 -1.49 -39.96
C GLY A 199 -7.12 -2.41 -39.77
N ALA A 200 -6.63 -2.64 -38.55
CA ALA A 200 -5.50 -3.54 -38.32
C ALA A 200 -5.60 -4.35 -37.01
N MET A 201 -5.20 -5.61 -37.09
CA MET A 201 -5.06 -6.53 -35.97
C MET A 201 -3.77 -7.34 -36.09
N VAL A 202 -3.30 -7.83 -34.96
CA VAL A 202 -2.24 -8.84 -34.87
C VAL A 202 -2.75 -10.04 -34.10
N VAL A 203 -2.19 -11.21 -34.39
CA VAL A 203 -2.45 -12.42 -33.61
C VAL A 203 -1.29 -12.59 -32.63
N GLU A 204 -1.60 -12.59 -31.33
CA GLU A 204 -0.65 -12.89 -30.27
C GLU A 204 -1.02 -14.24 -29.64
N ASN A 205 -0.03 -15.05 -29.25
CA ASN A 205 -0.32 -16.14 -28.32
C ASN A 205 -0.55 -15.57 -26.90
N LEU A 206 -1.14 -16.37 -26.02
CA LEU A 206 -1.49 -15.96 -24.66
C LEU A 206 -0.27 -15.47 -23.88
N GLN A 207 0.89 -16.11 -24.01
CA GLN A 207 2.11 -15.67 -23.34
C GLN A 207 2.54 -14.27 -23.76
N THR A 208 2.55 -13.99 -25.07
CA THR A 208 2.87 -12.67 -25.62
C THR A 208 1.86 -11.63 -25.15
N ALA A 209 0.57 -11.94 -25.22
CA ALA A 209 -0.48 -11.03 -24.78
C ALA A 209 -0.39 -10.70 -23.27
N LEU A 210 -0.17 -11.71 -22.42
CA LEU A 210 0.02 -11.50 -20.97
C LEU A 210 1.31 -10.73 -20.67
N THR A 211 2.40 -10.99 -21.40
CA THR A 211 3.67 -10.24 -21.25
C THR A 211 3.48 -8.77 -21.64
N ASN A 212 2.83 -8.50 -22.77
CA ASN A 212 2.49 -7.15 -23.22
C ASN A 212 1.52 -6.46 -22.25
N MET A 213 0.57 -7.20 -21.66
CA MET A 213 -0.35 -6.70 -20.65
C MET A 213 0.35 -6.34 -19.33
N MET A 214 1.28 -7.17 -18.86
CA MET A 214 1.85 -7.02 -17.53
C MET A 214 3.11 -6.15 -17.48
N ARG A 215 3.92 -6.10 -18.55
CA ARG A 215 5.15 -5.30 -18.60
C ARG A 215 4.91 -3.89 -19.17
N PRO A 216 4.73 -3.68 -20.49
CA PRO A 216 4.47 -2.35 -21.04
C PRO A 216 3.02 -1.89 -20.86
N SER A 217 2.17 -2.67 -20.19
CA SER A 217 0.79 -2.30 -19.89
C SER A 217 -0.10 -2.11 -21.13
N ASN A 218 0.08 -2.91 -22.18
CA ASN A 218 -0.67 -2.79 -23.42
C ASN A 218 -2.17 -3.00 -23.20
N ASN A 219 -2.98 -1.98 -23.52
CA ASN A 219 -4.43 -2.00 -23.32
C ASN A 219 -5.15 -2.95 -24.28
N GLN A 220 -4.66 -3.12 -25.52
CA GLN A 220 -5.32 -3.98 -26.50
C GLN A 220 -5.09 -5.46 -26.19
N SER A 221 -3.88 -5.86 -25.78
CA SER A 221 -3.63 -7.23 -25.28
C SER A 221 -4.49 -7.52 -24.05
N THR A 222 -4.66 -6.54 -23.15
CA THR A 222 -5.57 -6.65 -21.99
C THR A 222 -7.02 -6.90 -22.43
N ASN A 223 -7.51 -6.11 -23.38
CA ASN A 223 -8.88 -6.23 -23.90
C ASN A 223 -9.11 -7.58 -24.60
N ALA A 224 -8.12 -8.08 -25.35
CA ALA A 224 -8.20 -9.39 -25.99
C ALA A 224 -8.28 -10.53 -24.97
N VAL A 225 -7.64 -10.42 -23.80
CA VAL A 225 -7.77 -11.39 -22.71
C VAL A 225 -9.21 -11.42 -22.16
N GLN A 226 -9.89 -10.27 -22.04
CA GLN A 226 -11.33 -10.24 -21.69
C GLN A 226 -12.17 -10.94 -22.73
N GLU A 227 -11.85 -10.79 -24.01
CA GLU A 227 -12.58 -11.45 -25.10
C GLU A 227 -12.37 -12.97 -25.10
N LEU A 228 -11.14 -13.43 -24.87
CA LEU A 228 -10.81 -14.86 -24.79
C LEU A 228 -11.69 -15.56 -23.76
N PHE A 229 -11.74 -15.05 -22.52
CA PHE A 229 -12.51 -15.65 -21.44
C PHE A 229 -14.01 -15.31 -21.48
N GLY A 230 -14.41 -14.43 -22.39
CA GLY A 230 -15.80 -14.09 -22.66
C GLY A 230 -16.39 -14.77 -23.89
N GLY A 231 -15.64 -15.65 -24.58
CA GLY A 231 -16.09 -16.27 -25.83
C GLY A 231 -16.36 -15.25 -26.95
N GLY A 232 -15.60 -14.15 -26.96
CA GLY A 232 -15.80 -13.02 -27.87
C GLY A 232 -16.68 -11.90 -27.32
N THR A 233 -17.23 -12.03 -26.11
CA THR A 233 -18.01 -10.98 -25.44
C THR A 233 -17.24 -10.46 -24.21
N PRO A 234 -16.56 -9.29 -24.30
CA PRO A 234 -15.74 -8.74 -23.22
C PRO A 234 -16.44 -8.66 -21.85
N SER A 235 -17.71 -8.28 -21.79
CA SER A 235 -18.46 -8.19 -20.53
C SER A 235 -18.60 -9.53 -19.81
N ILE A 236 -18.79 -10.63 -20.55
CA ILE A 236 -18.81 -11.99 -20.00
C ILE A 236 -17.43 -12.33 -19.42
N GLY A 237 -16.35 -12.01 -20.14
CA GLY A 237 -14.99 -12.23 -19.65
C GLY A 237 -14.68 -11.43 -18.38
N ARG A 238 -15.09 -10.15 -18.33
CA ARG A 238 -14.98 -9.35 -17.10
C ARG A 238 -15.77 -9.95 -15.94
N ALA A 239 -16.98 -10.47 -16.19
CA ALA A 239 -17.77 -11.16 -15.16
C ALA A 239 -17.07 -12.43 -14.63
N ALA A 240 -16.43 -13.21 -15.50
CA ALA A 240 -15.63 -14.37 -15.09
C ALA A 240 -14.40 -13.98 -14.25
N MET A 241 -13.73 -12.88 -14.60
CA MET A 241 -12.62 -12.32 -13.83
C MET A 241 -13.07 -11.78 -12.47
N ASN A 242 -14.21 -11.08 -12.40
CA ASN A 242 -14.82 -10.63 -11.14
C ASN A 242 -15.25 -11.83 -10.26
N THR A 243 -15.70 -12.93 -10.87
CA THR A 243 -15.98 -14.18 -10.15
C THR A 243 -14.70 -14.79 -9.58
N THR A 244 -13.58 -14.69 -10.30
CA THR A 244 -12.27 -15.11 -9.76
C THR A 244 -11.86 -14.23 -8.58
N ALA A 245 -12.05 -12.90 -8.68
CA ALA A 245 -11.78 -11.98 -7.60
C ALA A 245 -12.56 -12.36 -6.32
N SER A 246 -13.88 -12.52 -6.43
CA SER A 246 -14.73 -12.75 -5.25
C SER A 246 -14.72 -14.19 -4.75
N ALA A 247 -14.89 -15.18 -5.63
CA ALA A 247 -15.12 -16.58 -5.21
C ALA A 247 -13.83 -17.38 -4.98
N VAL A 248 -12.71 -16.97 -5.59
CA VAL A 248 -11.43 -17.70 -5.49
C VAL A 248 -10.45 -16.96 -4.59
N VAL A 249 -10.26 -15.67 -4.84
CA VAL A 249 -9.32 -14.85 -4.05
C VAL A 249 -9.98 -14.33 -2.77
N GLY A 250 -11.30 -14.16 -2.77
CA GLY A 250 -12.03 -13.58 -1.65
C GLY A 250 -11.95 -12.05 -1.61
N MET A 251 -11.72 -11.38 -2.74
CA MET A 251 -11.74 -9.91 -2.83
C MET A 251 -13.15 -9.37 -2.59
N SER A 252 -13.25 -8.18 -2.01
CA SER A 252 -14.52 -7.53 -1.71
C SER A 252 -15.27 -7.09 -2.98
N ALA A 253 -16.58 -6.82 -2.84
CA ALA A 253 -17.40 -6.26 -3.90
C ALA A 253 -16.99 -4.82 -4.30
N SER A 254 -16.11 -4.17 -3.52
CA SER A 254 -15.54 -2.87 -3.87
C SER A 254 -14.51 -2.95 -4.99
N THR A 255 -13.98 -4.14 -5.28
CA THR A 255 -13.17 -4.39 -6.49
C THR A 255 -14.06 -4.87 -7.62
N ALA A 256 -13.99 -4.19 -8.77
CA ALA A 256 -14.73 -4.59 -9.95
C ALA A 256 -14.02 -4.18 -11.24
N LEU A 257 -13.90 -5.13 -12.17
CA LEU A 257 -13.56 -4.89 -13.56
C LEU A 257 -14.85 -4.67 -14.35
N GLN A 258 -15.09 -3.42 -14.79
CA GLN A 258 -16.35 -2.96 -15.36
C GLN A 258 -16.26 -2.65 -16.86
N HIS A 259 -15.10 -2.18 -17.34
CA HIS A 259 -14.95 -1.73 -18.73
C HIS A 259 -13.63 -2.16 -19.38
N LYS A 260 -13.59 -2.05 -20.71
CA LYS A 260 -12.39 -2.20 -21.53
C LYS A 260 -11.41 -1.04 -21.29
N PHE A 261 -10.13 -1.31 -21.46
CA PHE A 261 -9.07 -0.32 -21.32
C PHE A 261 -9.00 0.58 -22.55
N ALA A 262 -8.61 1.85 -22.34
CA ALA A 262 -8.60 2.92 -23.35
C ALA A 262 -9.99 3.29 -23.92
N CYS A 263 -11.07 2.94 -23.22
CA CYS A 263 -12.45 3.22 -23.62
C CYS A 263 -13.15 4.10 -22.60
N GLY A 264 -12.76 5.37 -22.46
CA GLY A 264 -13.40 6.34 -21.54
C GLY A 264 -12.77 6.44 -20.15
N ASN A 265 -12.04 5.42 -19.69
CA ASN A 265 -11.30 5.43 -18.42
C ASN A 265 -12.20 5.79 -17.20
N VAL A 266 -11.79 6.78 -16.39
CA VAL A 266 -12.54 7.29 -15.23
C VAL A 266 -13.89 7.91 -15.59
N SER A 267 -14.11 8.27 -16.85
CA SER A 267 -15.39 8.79 -17.34
C SER A 267 -16.43 7.70 -17.57
N ASN A 268 -16.06 6.42 -17.44
CA ASN A 268 -17.02 5.32 -17.52
C ASN A 268 -17.91 5.26 -16.28
N ASN A 269 -19.14 4.78 -16.48
CA ASN A 269 -20.08 4.55 -15.40
C ASN A 269 -20.77 3.19 -15.57
N PRO A 270 -20.47 2.18 -14.73
CA PRO A 270 -19.46 2.20 -13.66
C PRO A 270 -18.01 2.13 -14.21
N TYR A 271 -17.05 2.73 -13.50
CA TYR A 271 -15.62 2.62 -13.79
C TYR A 271 -14.99 1.42 -13.06
N ASN A 272 -13.79 1.00 -13.49
CA ASN A 272 -13.02 -0.05 -12.80
C ASN A 272 -12.60 0.39 -11.41
N THR A 273 -12.79 -0.45 -10.39
CA THR A 273 -12.41 -0.14 -9.00
C THR A 273 -11.51 -1.22 -8.40
N LEU A 274 -10.64 -0.82 -7.48
CA LEU A 274 -9.80 -1.71 -6.67
C LEU A 274 -9.67 -1.14 -5.26
N THR A 275 -9.44 -2.00 -4.27
CA THR A 275 -8.98 -1.57 -2.94
C THR A 275 -7.56 -2.09 -2.70
N LEU A 276 -6.76 -1.39 -1.90
CA LEU A 276 -5.40 -1.84 -1.59
C LEU A 276 -5.40 -3.14 -0.78
N ALA A 277 -6.38 -3.31 0.10
CA ALA A 277 -6.56 -4.55 0.86
C ALA A 277 -6.85 -5.74 -0.06
N ASP A 278 -7.70 -5.54 -1.09
CA ASP A 278 -7.98 -6.59 -2.07
C ASP A 278 -6.78 -6.88 -2.97
N ALA A 279 -6.02 -5.85 -3.37
CA ALA A 279 -4.77 -6.04 -4.12
C ALA A 279 -3.76 -6.86 -3.31
N GLY A 280 -3.58 -6.53 -2.02
CA GLY A 280 -2.74 -7.30 -1.11
C GLY A 280 -3.22 -8.75 -0.94
N ARG A 281 -4.54 -8.96 -0.82
CA ARG A 281 -5.13 -10.31 -0.76
C ARG A 281 -4.85 -11.10 -2.04
N LEU A 282 -4.97 -10.49 -3.22
CA LEU A 282 -4.69 -11.14 -4.50
C LEU A 282 -3.26 -11.66 -4.57
N TYR A 283 -2.26 -10.79 -4.30
CA TYR A 283 -0.87 -11.23 -4.32
C TYR A 283 -0.57 -12.27 -3.25
N GLU A 284 -1.11 -12.12 -2.04
CA GLU A 284 -0.88 -13.10 -0.99
C GLU A 284 -1.44 -14.47 -1.38
N GLN A 285 -2.69 -14.53 -1.86
CA GLN A 285 -3.30 -15.78 -2.31
C GLN A 285 -2.54 -16.40 -3.48
N ALA A 286 -2.13 -15.61 -4.47
CA ALA A 286 -1.35 -16.12 -5.60
C ALA A 286 0.01 -16.72 -5.17
N MET A 287 0.60 -16.22 -4.09
CA MET A 287 1.94 -16.64 -3.63
C MET A 287 1.93 -17.73 -2.56
N THR A 288 0.82 -17.94 -1.85
CA THR A 288 0.78 -18.91 -0.73
C THR A 288 -0.27 -19.99 -0.84
N ASN A 289 -1.25 -19.86 -1.73
CA ASN A 289 -2.35 -20.81 -1.84
C ASN A 289 -2.27 -21.61 -3.13
N ASP A 290 -1.85 -22.88 -3.03
CA ASP A 290 -1.74 -23.78 -4.18
C ASP A 290 -3.09 -24.07 -4.85
N ALA A 291 -4.22 -23.90 -4.15
CA ALA A 291 -5.54 -24.00 -4.78
C ALA A 291 -5.90 -22.76 -5.62
N VAL A 292 -5.22 -21.63 -5.39
CA VAL A 292 -5.37 -20.41 -6.19
C VAL A 292 -4.43 -20.45 -7.38
N LEU A 293 -3.14 -20.75 -7.16
CA LEU A 293 -2.15 -20.87 -8.21
C LEU A 293 -0.95 -21.73 -7.73
N PRO A 294 -0.82 -23.00 -8.17
CA PRO A 294 0.25 -23.88 -7.73
C PRO A 294 1.56 -23.66 -8.51
N GLU A 295 2.65 -24.28 -8.06
CA GLU A 295 3.84 -24.45 -8.90
C GLU A 295 3.63 -25.53 -9.98
N PRO A 296 4.23 -25.40 -11.18
CA PRO A 296 5.15 -24.34 -11.62
C PRO A 296 4.45 -23.06 -12.14
N THR A 297 3.12 -23.04 -12.20
CA THR A 297 2.33 -21.95 -12.79
C THR A 297 2.57 -20.61 -12.09
N ARG A 298 2.75 -20.62 -10.76
CA ARG A 298 3.11 -19.44 -9.95
C ARG A 298 4.45 -18.84 -10.37
N THR A 299 5.49 -19.65 -10.58
CA THR A 299 6.76 -19.17 -11.12
C THR A 299 6.56 -18.46 -12.47
N THR A 300 5.77 -19.03 -13.37
CA THR A 300 5.48 -18.39 -14.67
C THR A 300 4.67 -17.10 -14.52
N PHE A 301 3.73 -17.04 -13.57
CA PHE A 301 2.98 -15.82 -13.26
C PHE A 301 3.92 -14.67 -12.89
N VAL A 302 4.91 -14.90 -12.01
CA VAL A 302 5.94 -13.93 -11.62
C VAL A 302 6.83 -13.54 -12.80
N GLN A 303 7.28 -14.51 -13.59
CA GLN A 303 8.17 -14.27 -14.74
C GLN A 303 7.55 -13.38 -15.81
N ILE A 304 6.23 -13.46 -16.03
CA ILE A 304 5.53 -12.64 -17.02
C ILE A 304 5.39 -11.17 -16.56
N MET A 305 5.39 -10.90 -15.26
CA MET A 305 5.22 -9.56 -14.68
C MET A 305 6.50 -8.71 -14.73
N LEU A 306 6.36 -7.43 -14.34
CA LEU A 306 7.52 -6.64 -13.91
C LEU A 306 8.06 -7.24 -12.61
N ASN A 307 9.36 -7.51 -12.56
CA ASN A 307 10.03 -8.20 -11.45
C ASN A 307 11.51 -7.80 -11.32
N ASP A 308 12.21 -8.37 -10.34
CA ASP A 308 13.62 -8.10 -10.02
C ASP A 308 14.61 -8.35 -11.16
N THR A 309 14.24 -9.12 -12.19
CA THR A 309 15.09 -9.41 -13.35
C THR A 309 14.84 -8.50 -14.54
N ASN A 310 13.75 -7.71 -14.54
CA ASN A 310 13.35 -6.91 -15.70
C ASN A 310 12.87 -5.47 -15.37
N ASP A 311 12.85 -5.08 -14.08
CA ASP A 311 12.62 -3.71 -13.63
C ASP A 311 13.85 -3.13 -12.91
N ASN A 312 14.83 -2.71 -13.71
CA ASN A 312 16.08 -2.14 -13.20
C ASN A 312 15.86 -0.87 -12.35
N SER A 313 14.78 -0.12 -12.61
CA SER A 313 14.50 1.14 -11.92
C SER A 313 14.07 0.86 -10.48
N LEU A 314 13.10 -0.04 -10.29
CA LEU A 314 12.66 -0.45 -8.96
C LEU A 314 13.75 -1.22 -8.19
N VAL A 315 14.52 -2.09 -8.86
CA VAL A 315 15.70 -2.76 -8.26
C VAL A 315 16.68 -1.74 -7.68
N THR A 316 17.01 -0.70 -8.47
CA THR A 316 17.94 0.35 -8.04
C THR A 316 17.41 1.11 -6.84
N ALA A 317 16.12 1.46 -6.85
CA ALA A 317 15.48 2.16 -5.75
C ALA A 317 15.47 1.32 -4.46
N ILE A 318 15.09 0.04 -4.53
CA ILE A 318 15.10 -0.88 -3.37
C ILE A 318 16.51 -1.10 -2.84
N ASN A 319 17.51 -1.30 -3.71
CA ASN A 319 18.92 -1.46 -3.30
C ASN A 319 19.42 -0.26 -2.49
N ALA A 320 19.03 0.96 -2.86
CA ALA A 320 19.37 2.16 -2.11
C ALA A 320 18.74 2.18 -0.70
N ILE A 321 17.52 1.67 -0.55
CA ILE A 321 16.87 1.52 0.76
C ILE A 321 17.58 0.47 1.60
N ILE A 322 17.94 -0.68 1.01
CA ILE A 322 18.72 -1.73 1.66
C ILE A 322 20.04 -1.17 2.20
N ASP A 323 20.79 -0.41 1.39
CA ASP A 323 22.05 0.20 1.84
C ASP A 323 21.86 1.16 3.00
N GLN A 324 20.84 2.03 2.92
CA GLN A 324 20.54 2.99 3.98
C GLN A 324 20.18 2.32 5.30
N GLU A 325 19.36 1.27 5.27
CA GLU A 325 18.93 0.56 6.47
C GLU A 325 20.04 -0.35 7.01
N ALA A 326 20.80 -1.02 6.13
CA ALA A 326 21.93 -1.87 6.52
C ALA A 326 23.05 -1.10 7.24
N ALA A 327 23.31 0.14 6.80
CA ALA A 327 24.28 1.02 7.44
C ALA A 327 23.92 1.33 8.91
N LEU A 328 22.63 1.34 9.28
CA LEU A 328 22.18 1.57 10.65
C LEU A 328 22.51 0.41 11.61
N PHE A 329 22.78 -0.77 11.06
CA PHE A 329 23.11 -1.99 11.83
C PHE A 329 24.58 -2.42 11.65
N GLU A 330 25.40 -1.62 10.95
CA GLU A 330 26.79 -1.96 10.63
C GLU A 330 26.92 -3.33 9.93
N MET A 331 25.93 -3.69 9.09
CA MET A 331 25.88 -4.99 8.44
C MET A 331 27.09 -5.18 7.50
N PRO A 332 27.79 -6.35 7.53
CA PRO A 332 28.92 -6.60 6.65
C PRO A 332 28.53 -6.47 5.17
N ALA A 333 29.39 -5.84 4.36
CA ALA A 333 29.12 -5.58 2.94
C ALA A 333 28.78 -6.86 2.14
N ALA A 334 29.41 -7.99 2.48
CA ALA A 334 29.10 -9.28 1.86
C ALA A 334 27.64 -9.71 2.11
N ASN A 335 27.13 -9.51 3.34
CA ASN A 335 25.75 -9.84 3.69
C ASN A 335 24.77 -8.88 3.00
N VAL A 336 25.10 -7.58 2.94
CA VAL A 336 24.29 -6.59 2.20
C VAL A 336 24.14 -7.00 0.73
N GLN A 337 25.24 -7.36 0.07
CA GLN A 337 25.20 -7.82 -1.32
C GLN A 337 24.41 -9.12 -1.48
N ALA A 338 24.54 -10.05 -0.53
CA ALA A 338 23.79 -11.30 -0.57
C ALA A 338 22.28 -11.08 -0.40
N VAL A 339 21.86 -10.15 0.47
CA VAL A 339 20.44 -9.75 0.58
C VAL A 339 19.94 -9.16 -0.74
N LYS A 340 20.69 -8.24 -1.35
CA LYS A 340 20.32 -7.63 -2.64
C LYS A 340 20.21 -8.65 -3.77
N ASN A 341 21.08 -9.67 -3.78
CA ASN A 341 21.04 -10.72 -4.79
C ASN A 341 19.89 -11.72 -4.57
N GLY A 342 19.42 -11.87 -3.33
CA GLY A 342 18.34 -12.80 -2.97
C GLY A 342 16.95 -12.17 -2.90
N MET A 343 16.82 -10.86 -3.05
CA MET A 343 15.51 -10.21 -3.06
C MET A 343 14.75 -10.58 -4.33
N GLN A 344 13.43 -10.71 -4.21
CA GLN A 344 12.55 -10.96 -5.35
C GLN A 344 11.31 -10.07 -5.25
N PHE A 345 10.77 -9.65 -6.39
CA PHE A 345 9.48 -8.95 -6.41
C PHE A 345 8.72 -9.21 -7.70
N ALA A 346 7.41 -9.03 -7.66
CA ALA A 346 6.59 -8.88 -8.85
C ALA A 346 5.49 -7.86 -8.59
N HIS A 347 5.26 -6.96 -9.55
CA HIS A 347 4.29 -5.89 -9.37
C HIS A 347 3.62 -5.43 -10.67
N LYS A 348 2.60 -4.59 -10.52
CA LYS A 348 1.92 -3.95 -11.64
C LYS A 348 1.52 -2.52 -11.28
N ALA A 349 2.20 -1.57 -11.90
CA ALA A 349 1.81 -0.17 -11.87
C ALA A 349 0.69 0.14 -12.88
N GLY A 350 -0.04 1.22 -12.62
CA GLY A 350 -1.03 1.79 -13.51
C GLY A 350 -1.21 3.28 -13.28
N ASN A 351 -1.43 4.03 -14.36
CA ASN A 351 -1.68 5.46 -14.28
C ASN A 351 -2.63 5.96 -15.37
N ILE A 352 -3.26 7.11 -15.10
CA ILE A 352 -3.91 7.99 -16.08
C ILE A 352 -3.43 9.40 -15.81
N GLY A 353 -2.48 9.84 -16.64
CA GLY A 353 -1.72 11.06 -16.34
C GLY A 353 -1.08 10.95 -14.96
N THR A 354 -1.13 12.04 -14.21
CA THR A 354 -0.70 12.13 -12.81
C THR A 354 -1.87 12.18 -11.83
N ALA A 355 -3.10 12.23 -12.33
CA ALA A 355 -4.30 12.35 -11.49
C ALA A 355 -4.69 11.02 -10.82
N TYR A 356 -4.44 9.91 -11.51
CA TYR A 356 -4.71 8.56 -11.03
C TYR A 356 -3.47 7.72 -11.20
N GLU A 357 -2.90 7.24 -10.10
CA GLU A 357 -1.67 6.48 -10.07
C GLU A 357 -1.83 5.36 -9.05
N SER A 358 -1.39 4.15 -9.37
CA SER A 358 -1.36 3.06 -8.39
C SER A 358 -0.31 2.02 -8.74
N ASP A 359 0.17 1.32 -7.72
CA ASP A 359 1.06 0.18 -7.85
C ASP A 359 0.71 -0.85 -6.78
N ALA A 360 0.87 -2.12 -7.11
CA ALA A 360 0.65 -3.22 -6.18
C ALA A 360 1.52 -4.41 -6.56
N GLY A 361 2.05 -5.10 -5.56
CA GLY A 361 2.99 -6.19 -5.77
C GLY A 361 3.20 -7.11 -4.57
N TRP A 362 4.05 -8.10 -4.81
CA TRP A 362 4.67 -8.98 -3.83
C TRP A 362 6.17 -8.71 -3.77
N PHE A 363 6.75 -8.86 -2.57
CA PHE A 363 8.16 -8.65 -2.29
C PHE A 363 8.67 -9.71 -1.32
N SER A 364 9.86 -10.24 -1.57
CA SER A 364 10.51 -11.25 -0.75
C SER A 364 11.94 -10.85 -0.45
N LEU A 365 12.36 -11.04 0.79
CA LEU A 365 13.73 -10.81 1.27
C LEU A 365 14.29 -12.08 1.91
N PRO A 366 15.56 -12.41 1.63
CA PRO A 366 16.23 -13.51 2.32
C PRO A 366 16.47 -13.15 3.80
N VAL A 367 16.34 -14.15 4.68
CA VAL A 367 16.69 -14.08 6.11
C VAL A 367 17.41 -15.38 6.51
N ASN A 368 17.94 -15.43 7.73
CA ASN A 368 18.69 -16.57 8.29
C ASN A 368 19.86 -16.99 7.38
N GLY A 369 20.73 -16.05 6.99
CA GLY A 369 21.80 -16.30 6.02
C GLY A 369 21.32 -16.67 4.62
N GLY A 370 20.05 -16.44 4.29
CA GLY A 370 19.43 -16.81 3.01
C GLY A 370 18.80 -18.21 2.97
N ALA A 371 18.76 -18.93 4.09
CA ALA A 371 18.08 -20.22 4.18
C ALA A 371 16.55 -20.08 4.10
N ASP A 372 16.01 -18.92 4.49
CA ASP A 372 14.58 -18.63 4.52
C ASP A 372 14.27 -17.31 3.83
N THR A 373 12.99 -17.04 3.60
CA THR A 373 12.53 -15.74 3.10
C THR A 373 11.42 -15.16 3.96
N ARG A 374 11.36 -13.83 4.01
CA ARG A 374 10.22 -13.07 4.50
C ARG A 374 9.52 -12.41 3.32
N GLN A 375 8.22 -12.67 3.24
CA GLN A 375 7.39 -12.20 2.15
C GLN A 375 6.40 -11.14 2.60
N TYR A 376 6.13 -10.22 1.71
CA TYR A 376 5.30 -9.05 1.92
C TYR A 376 4.43 -8.81 0.68
N VAL A 377 3.26 -8.23 0.89
CA VAL A 377 2.45 -7.65 -0.17
C VAL A 377 2.34 -6.16 0.07
N PHE A 378 2.40 -5.39 -1.01
CA PHE A 378 2.38 -3.94 -0.95
C PHE A 378 1.43 -3.37 -2.00
N ALA A 379 0.87 -2.19 -1.72
CA ALA A 379 0.16 -1.40 -2.71
C ALA A 379 0.11 0.07 -2.29
N HIS A 380 0.00 0.98 -3.25
CA HIS A 380 -0.31 2.39 -3.02
C HIS A 380 -1.12 2.99 -4.17
N PHE A 381 -1.82 4.09 -3.90
CA PHE A 381 -2.58 4.82 -4.91
C PHE A 381 -2.62 6.34 -4.66
N VAL A 382 -2.93 7.06 -5.73
CA VAL A 382 -3.42 8.44 -5.80
C VAL A 382 -4.64 8.43 -6.73
N ASP A 383 -5.72 9.09 -6.33
CA ASP A 383 -7.01 9.11 -7.02
C ASP A 383 -7.56 10.53 -7.05
N GLY A 384 -7.85 11.03 -8.27
CA GLY A 384 -8.48 12.32 -8.50
C GLY A 384 -7.61 13.54 -8.20
N ALA A 385 -6.28 13.45 -8.28
CA ALA A 385 -5.39 14.58 -8.03
C ALA A 385 -5.43 15.63 -9.16
N THR A 386 -5.40 16.92 -8.81
CA THR A 386 -5.14 18.02 -9.76
C THR A 386 -3.70 18.54 -9.65
N VAL A 387 -3.09 18.36 -8.48
CA VAL A 387 -1.68 18.57 -8.21
C VAL A 387 -1.09 17.25 -7.73
N ASN A 388 -0.05 16.80 -8.40
CA ASN A 388 0.72 15.64 -8.00
C ASN A 388 2.21 15.90 -8.30
N THR A 389 2.95 16.26 -7.26
CA THR A 389 4.40 16.45 -7.24
C THR A 389 5.09 15.30 -6.52
N LEU A 390 4.45 14.14 -6.45
CA LEU A 390 5.00 13.00 -5.76
C LEU A 390 6.29 12.51 -6.45
N PRO A 391 7.19 11.86 -5.70
CA PRO A 391 8.29 11.11 -6.29
C PRO A 391 7.79 10.06 -7.29
N SER A 392 8.71 9.54 -8.11
CA SER A 392 8.42 8.46 -9.06
C SER A 392 7.76 7.25 -8.36
N PHE A 393 7.07 6.42 -9.15
CA PHE A 393 6.52 5.13 -8.69
C PHE A 393 7.55 4.34 -7.89
N ASP A 394 8.76 4.17 -8.43
CA ASP A 394 9.80 3.36 -7.82
C ASP A 394 10.31 3.93 -6.49
N ALA A 395 10.40 5.27 -6.39
CA ALA A 395 10.78 5.93 -5.15
C ALA A 395 9.71 5.76 -4.06
N ARG A 396 8.42 5.82 -4.43
CA ARG A 396 7.31 5.57 -3.49
C ARG A 396 7.24 4.10 -3.07
N THR A 397 7.34 3.17 -4.03
CA THR A 397 7.30 1.74 -3.77
C THR A 397 8.47 1.31 -2.90
N SER A 398 9.71 1.72 -3.22
CA SER A 398 10.88 1.35 -2.41
C SER A 398 10.82 1.93 -0.99
N GLU A 399 10.36 3.17 -0.82
CA GLU A 399 10.15 3.75 0.52
C GLU A 399 9.08 2.98 1.30
N LEU A 400 8.07 2.39 0.63
CA LEU A 400 6.98 1.64 1.30
C LEU A 400 7.52 0.33 1.84
N LEU A 401 8.45 -0.27 1.11
CA LEU A 401 9.15 -1.47 1.50
C LEU A 401 10.21 -1.24 2.60
N ARG A 402 10.55 0.01 2.94
CA ARG A 402 11.58 0.33 3.96
C ARG A 402 11.31 -0.36 5.30
N THR A 403 10.06 -0.38 5.76
CA THR A 403 9.71 -1.04 7.03
C THR A 403 9.92 -2.56 6.95
N ALA A 404 9.56 -3.19 5.82
CA ALA A 404 9.81 -4.61 5.58
C ALA A 404 11.31 -4.94 5.52
N ILE A 405 12.09 -4.09 4.83
CA ILE A 405 13.55 -4.18 4.73
C ILE A 405 14.18 -4.08 6.13
N ARG A 406 13.84 -3.04 6.89
CA ARG A 406 14.36 -2.82 8.25
C ARG A 406 14.06 -3.99 9.20
N GLU A 407 12.88 -4.61 9.10
CA GLU A 407 12.53 -5.76 9.94
C GLU A 407 13.28 -7.04 9.52
N SER A 408 13.71 -7.14 8.26
CA SER A 408 14.32 -8.36 7.71
C SER A 408 15.84 -8.37 7.82
N LEU A 409 16.51 -7.22 7.64
CA LEU A 409 17.98 -7.15 7.65
C LEU A 409 18.65 -7.71 8.92
N PRO A 410 18.18 -7.43 10.15
CA PRO A 410 18.79 -7.97 11.36
C PRO A 410 18.67 -9.49 11.53
N LEU A 411 17.89 -10.14 10.66
CA LEU A 411 17.65 -11.57 10.71
C LEU A 411 18.43 -12.33 9.65
N TYR A 412 19.09 -11.62 8.74
CA TYR A 412 20.02 -12.23 7.78
C TYR A 412 21.32 -12.58 8.49
#